data_AF-A0A5P9CJR6-F1
#
_entry.id   AF-A0A5P9CJR6-F1
#
_cell.length_a   1.000
_cell.length_b   1.000
_cell.length_c   1.000
_cell.angle_alpha   90.00
_cell.angle_beta   90.00
_cell.angle_gamma   90.00
#
_symmetry.space_group_name_H-M   'P 1'
#
loop_
_entity.id
_entity.type
_entity.pdbx_description
1 polymer ?
#
loop_
_entity_poly.entity_id
_entity_poly.type
_entity_poly.pdbx_seq_one_letter_code
_entity_poly.pdbx_strand_id
1 'polypeptide(L)'
;MQVCDQLTRLLEPERKLVDSPPNIDDAALAALLKGSSIRIDDEKSIQIRPAEVDERGNKRLAQLVEVSRKQEDNLSWMDFEGWDNLFAQPEKQEYQQPDLSIFPDGDDWPLI
;
A
#
# COMPACT_ATOMS: atom_id res chain seq x y z
N MET A 1 23.64 25.28 25.95
CA MET A 1 22.92 24.14 26.56
C MET A 1 21.81 23.74 25.60
N GLN A 2 22.05 22.72 24.77
CA GLN A 2 21.10 22.26 23.72
C GLN A 2 21.04 20.73 23.65
N VAL A 3 21.76 20.06 24.58
CA VAL A 3 21.86 18.60 24.70
C VAL A 3 20.68 18.05 25.52
N CYS A 4 20.10 18.87 26.40
CA CYS A 4 18.97 18.48 27.23
C CYS A 4 17.72 18.17 26.39
N ASP A 5 17.42 18.98 25.37
CA ASP A 5 16.23 18.78 24.53
C ASP A 5 16.28 17.48 23.73
N GLN A 6 17.49 17.02 23.35
CA GLN A 6 17.69 15.75 22.65
C GLN A 6 17.51 14.54 23.58
N LEU A 7 17.91 14.66 24.85
CA LEU A 7 17.71 13.63 25.86
C LEU A 7 16.25 13.53 26.30
N THR A 8 15.53 14.66 26.40
CA THR A 8 14.09 14.66 26.70
C THR A 8 13.30 13.94 25.60
N ARG A 9 13.67 14.11 24.32
CA ARG A 9 13.07 13.40 23.19
C ARG A 9 13.36 11.88 23.19
N LEU A 10 14.47 11.44 23.80
CA LEU A 10 14.81 10.01 23.93
C LEU A 10 14.12 9.34 25.13
N LEU A 11 13.70 10.11 26.14
CA LEU A 11 13.18 9.59 27.41
C LEU A 11 11.64 9.52 27.48
N GLU A 12 10.92 10.28 26.66
CA GLU A 12 9.44 10.26 26.60
C GLU A 12 8.95 10.03 25.16
N PRO A 13 8.89 8.78 24.67
CA PRO A 13 8.43 8.48 23.32
C PRO A 13 6.90 8.58 23.15
N GLU A 14 6.12 8.57 24.24
CA GLU A 14 4.66 8.42 24.20
C GLU A 14 3.89 9.60 24.81
N ARG A 15 4.02 10.83 24.31
CA ARG A 15 3.06 11.91 24.65
C ARG A 15 2.76 12.82 23.48
N LYS A 16 1.98 12.32 22.53
CA LYS A 16 1.00 13.16 21.81
C LYS A 16 -0.39 12.63 22.12
N LEU A 17 -0.90 12.99 23.29
CA LEU A 17 -2.33 13.13 23.51
C LEU A 17 -2.77 14.28 22.60
N VAL A 18 -3.19 13.93 21.39
CA VAL A 18 -3.78 14.88 20.46
C VAL A 18 -5.20 15.12 20.96
N ASP A 19 -5.41 16.18 21.75
CA ASP A 19 -6.72 16.64 22.25
C ASP A 19 -7.63 17.19 21.12
N SER A 20 -7.35 16.84 19.87
CA SER A 20 -8.17 17.16 18.70
C SER A 20 -8.62 15.84 18.09
N PRO A 21 -9.88 15.70 17.62
CA PRO A 21 -10.21 14.57 16.78
C PRO A 21 -9.17 14.52 15.66
N PRO A 22 -8.59 13.35 15.32
CA PRO A 22 -7.58 13.27 14.28
C PRO A 22 -8.19 13.87 13.03
N ASN A 23 -7.75 15.08 12.68
CA ASN A 23 -8.23 15.76 11.49
C ASN A 23 -7.58 15.00 10.34
N ILE A 24 -8.34 14.11 9.72
CA ILE A 24 -7.86 13.35 8.58
C ILE A 24 -7.75 14.34 7.43
N ASP A 25 -6.53 14.61 6.99
CA ASP A 25 -6.29 15.47 5.84
C ASP A 25 -7.09 14.95 4.62
N ASP A 26 -7.68 15.83 3.82
CA ASP A 26 -8.46 15.45 2.63
C ASP A 26 -7.66 14.56 1.66
N ALA A 27 -6.35 14.79 1.57
CA ALA A 27 -5.44 13.95 0.80
C ALA A 27 -5.34 12.52 1.35
N ALA A 28 -5.30 12.37 2.67
CA ALA A 28 -5.28 11.07 3.34
C ALA A 28 -6.63 10.35 3.16
N LEU A 29 -7.75 11.08 3.24
CA LEU A 29 -9.08 10.53 2.96
C LEU A 29 -9.20 10.06 1.50
N ALA A 30 -8.75 10.87 0.54
CA ALA A 30 -8.76 10.52 -0.87
C ALA A 30 -7.89 9.30 -1.18
N ALA A 31 -6.71 9.21 -0.55
CA ALA A 31 -5.84 8.04 -0.66
C ALA A 31 -6.52 6.78 -0.09
N LEU A 32 -7.16 6.88 1.08
CA LEU A 32 -7.88 5.78 1.71
C LEU A 32 -9.03 5.28 0.82
N LEU A 33 -9.82 6.19 0.24
CA LEU A 33 -10.89 5.85 -0.71
C LEU A 33 -10.37 5.20 -1.99
N LYS A 34 -9.14 5.52 -2.42
CA LYS A 34 -8.44 4.87 -3.54
C LYS A 34 -7.87 3.49 -3.19
N GLY A 35 -8.07 3.02 -1.96
CA GLY A 35 -7.57 1.72 -1.48
C GLY A 35 -6.19 1.78 -0.81
N SER A 36 -5.67 2.97 -0.53
CA SER A 36 -4.45 3.11 0.30
C SER A 36 -4.76 2.88 1.78
N SER A 37 -3.70 2.85 2.60
CA SER A 37 -3.80 2.73 4.05
C SER A 37 -3.32 4.01 4.74
N ILE A 38 -3.91 4.35 5.89
CA ILE A 38 -3.49 5.48 6.73
C ILE A 38 -2.72 4.91 7.92
N ARG A 39 -1.48 5.35 8.17
CA ARG A 39 -0.71 4.91 9.34
C ARG A 39 -1.16 5.69 10.58
N ILE A 40 -1.47 4.97 11.66
CA ILE A 40 -1.74 5.57 12.97
C ILE A 40 -0.44 5.61 13.78
N ASP A 41 0.34 4.54 13.71
CA ASP A 41 1.58 4.31 14.45
C ASP A 41 2.53 3.44 13.61
N ASP A 42 3.74 3.17 14.11
CA ASP A 42 4.77 2.38 13.41
C ASP A 42 4.29 0.95 13.08
N GLU A 43 3.46 0.37 13.96
CA GLU A 43 2.95 -1.00 13.82
C GLU A 43 1.50 -1.08 13.32
N LYS A 44 0.79 0.04 13.17
CA LYS A 44 -0.67 0.04 13.00
C LYS A 44 -1.13 0.96 11.88
N SER A 45 -2.03 0.46 11.04
CA SER A 45 -2.62 1.22 9.93
C SER A 45 -4.11 0.97 9.80
N ILE A 46 -4.86 1.98 9.36
CA ILE A 46 -6.28 1.88 9.02
C ILE A 46 -6.42 1.62 7.52
N GLN A 47 -7.29 0.68 7.16
CA GLN A 47 -7.65 0.35 5.79
C GLN A 47 -9.18 0.21 5.65
N ILE A 48 -9.70 0.45 4.44
CA ILE A 48 -11.09 0.13 4.12
C ILE A 48 -11.15 -1.32 3.68
N ARG A 49 -11.83 -2.16 4.46
CA ARG A 49 -12.27 -3.47 3.99
C ARG A 49 -13.41 -3.26 3.00
N PRO A 50 -13.31 -3.77 1.76
CA PRO A 50 -14.38 -3.62 0.78
C PRO A 50 -15.65 -4.35 1.23
N ALA A 51 -16.77 -3.97 0.63
CA ALA A 51 -18.01 -4.70 0.82
C ALA A 51 -17.92 -6.06 0.13
N GLU A 52 -18.23 -7.13 0.85
CA GLU A 52 -18.12 -8.50 0.39
C GLU A 52 -19.46 -9.22 0.54
N VAL A 53 -19.69 -10.24 -0.28
CA VAL A 53 -20.87 -11.09 -0.16
C VAL A 53 -20.43 -12.40 0.47
N ASP A 54 -21.00 -12.72 1.63
CA ASP A 54 -20.73 -13.98 2.30
C ASP A 54 -21.23 -15.17 1.48
N GLU A 55 -20.72 -16.36 1.75
CA GLU A 55 -21.16 -17.63 1.15
C GLU A 55 -22.68 -17.89 1.32
N ARG A 56 -23.29 -17.23 2.31
CA ARG A 56 -24.73 -17.27 2.61
C ARG A 56 -25.55 -16.19 1.87
N GLY A 57 -24.93 -15.40 1.00
CA GLY A 57 -25.58 -14.34 0.22
C GLY A 57 -25.80 -13.03 0.98
N ASN A 58 -25.30 -12.90 2.21
CA ASN A 58 -25.42 -11.68 3.00
C ASN A 58 -24.35 -10.66 2.57
N LYS A 59 -24.76 -9.40 2.35
CA LYS A 59 -23.83 -8.31 2.04
C LYS A 59 -23.19 -7.80 3.33
N ARG A 60 -21.87 -7.98 3.45
CA ARG A 60 -21.04 -7.26 4.42
C ARG A 60 -20.73 -5.88 3.86
N LEU A 61 -21.04 -4.85 4.63
CA LEU A 61 -20.75 -3.47 4.26
C LEU A 61 -19.24 -3.19 4.39
N ALA A 62 -18.76 -2.25 3.59
CA ALA A 62 -17.40 -1.76 3.71
C ALA A 62 -17.20 -1.14 5.10
N GLN A 63 -16.04 -1.41 5.70
CA GLN A 63 -15.75 -1.01 7.07
C GLN A 63 -14.30 -0.56 7.19
N LEU A 64 -14.06 0.46 8.03
CA LEU A 64 -12.72 0.82 8.47
C LEU A 64 -12.19 -0.24 9.44
N VAL A 65 -11.00 -0.75 9.18
CA VAL A 65 -10.36 -1.81 9.95
C VAL A 65 -8.94 -1.39 10.29
N GLU A 66 -8.56 -1.57 11.54
CA GLU A 66 -7.18 -1.46 11.98
C GLU A 66 -6.44 -2.76 11.62
N VAL A 67 -5.38 -2.63 10.84
CA VAL A 67 -4.50 -3.70 10.41
C VAL A 67 -3.16 -3.50 11.09
N SER A 68 -2.72 -4.52 11.83
CA SER A 68 -1.36 -4.59 12.36
C SER A 68 -0.40 -4.77 11.20
N ARG A 69 0.43 -3.77 10.97
CA ARG A 69 1.58 -3.84 10.10
C ARG A 69 2.76 -4.35 10.92
N LYS A 70 2.67 -5.60 11.39
CA LYS A 70 3.93 -6.31 11.60
C LYS A 70 4.55 -6.36 10.21
N GLN A 71 5.70 -5.71 10.06
CA GLN A 71 6.57 -5.99 8.92
C GLN A 71 6.93 -7.46 9.10
N GLU A 72 6.07 -8.33 8.61
CA GLU A 72 6.40 -9.73 8.55
C GLU A 72 7.60 -9.75 7.62
N ASP A 73 8.77 -10.03 8.18
CA ASP A 73 9.92 -10.56 7.44
C ASP A 73 9.58 -11.92 6.80
N ASN A 74 8.30 -12.26 6.64
CA ASN A 74 7.84 -13.25 5.70
C ASN A 74 8.13 -12.69 4.32
N LEU A 75 9.31 -13.04 3.82
CA LEU A 75 9.64 -13.10 2.40
C LEU A 75 8.72 -14.13 1.69
N SER A 76 7.42 -14.20 2.02
CA SER A 76 6.45 -15.08 1.38
C SER A 76 6.31 -14.79 -0.11
N TRP A 77 6.64 -13.56 -0.54
CA TRP A 77 6.81 -13.23 -1.95
C TRP A 77 7.99 -13.97 -2.63
N MET A 78 9.04 -14.31 -1.87
CA MET A 78 10.14 -15.15 -2.35
C MET A 78 9.79 -16.64 -2.37
N ASP A 79 8.78 -17.07 -1.63
CA ASP A 79 8.31 -18.46 -1.58
C ASP A 79 7.50 -18.88 -2.83
N PHE A 80 7.67 -18.17 -3.95
CA PHE A 80 7.06 -18.55 -5.22
C PHE A 80 7.74 -19.81 -5.78
N GLU A 81 7.12 -20.97 -5.62
CA GLU A 81 7.61 -22.28 -6.10
C GLU A 81 7.70 -22.40 -7.64
N GLY A 82 7.44 -21.33 -8.39
CA GLY A 82 7.50 -21.29 -9.85
C GLY A 82 8.77 -20.66 -10.44
N TRP A 83 9.76 -20.26 -9.61
CA TRP A 83 11.01 -19.67 -10.11
C TRP A 83 11.75 -20.58 -11.10
N ASP A 84 11.83 -21.87 -10.79
CA ASP A 84 12.51 -22.85 -11.65
C ASP A 84 11.84 -22.99 -13.03
N ASN A 85 10.51 -22.80 -13.09
CA ASN A 85 9.74 -22.86 -14.34
C ASN A 85 9.87 -21.60 -15.21
N LEU A 86 10.18 -20.44 -14.61
CA LEU A 86 10.41 -19.19 -15.34
C LEU A 86 11.78 -19.20 -16.07
N PHE A 87 12.77 -19.89 -15.50
CA PHE A 87 14.12 -20.01 -16.08
C PHE A 87 14.33 -21.29 -16.88
N ALA A 88 13.40 -22.26 -16.80
CA ALA A 88 13.31 -23.38 -17.74
C ALA A 88 12.90 -22.84 -19.12
N GLN A 89 13.89 -22.29 -19.83
CA GLN A 89 13.74 -21.69 -21.15
C GLN A 89 12.90 -22.59 -22.08
N PRO A 90 11.73 -22.13 -22.58
CA PRO A 90 11.32 -22.58 -23.89
C PRO A 90 12.35 -22.04 -24.89
N GLU A 91 12.82 -22.89 -25.79
CA GLU A 91 13.82 -22.58 -26.83
C GLU A 91 13.69 -21.15 -27.35
N LYS A 92 14.72 -20.32 -27.09
CA LYS A 92 14.98 -18.96 -27.62
C LYS A 92 13.83 -18.35 -28.45
N GLN A 93 12.68 -18.09 -27.83
CA GLN A 93 11.70 -17.19 -28.40
C GLN A 93 12.21 -15.79 -28.07
N GLU A 94 13.03 -15.24 -28.97
CA GLU A 94 13.41 -13.84 -28.93
C GLU A 94 12.13 -13.02 -28.77
N TYR A 95 12.10 -12.15 -27.75
CA TYR A 95 10.96 -11.29 -27.49
C TYR A 95 10.61 -10.54 -28.77
N GLN A 96 9.46 -10.87 -29.37
CA GLN A 96 8.92 -10.13 -30.50
C GLN A 96 8.21 -8.90 -29.94
N GLN A 97 8.82 -7.74 -30.17
CA GLN A 97 8.18 -6.48 -29.81
C GLN A 97 6.82 -6.41 -30.54
N PRO A 98 5.71 -6.15 -29.84
CA PRO A 98 4.42 -5.99 -30.48
C PRO A 98 4.46 -4.83 -31.48
N ASP A 99 3.66 -4.94 -32.53
CA ASP A 99 3.52 -3.89 -33.53
C ASP A 99 3.00 -2.62 -32.87
N LEU A 100 3.80 -1.55 -32.92
CA LEU A 100 3.47 -0.25 -32.34
C LEU A 100 2.66 0.64 -33.30
N SER A 101 2.35 0.15 -34.51
CA SER A 101 1.56 0.88 -35.52
C SER A 101 0.10 1.17 -35.09
N ILE A 102 -0.36 0.53 -34.02
CA ILE A 102 -1.64 0.84 -33.35
C ILE A 102 -1.62 2.20 -32.63
N PHE A 103 -0.43 2.70 -32.30
CA PHE A 103 -0.30 4.03 -31.70
C PHE A 103 -0.13 5.05 -32.83
N PRO A 104 -0.94 6.13 -32.85
CA PRO A 104 -0.74 7.20 -33.81
C PRO A 104 0.66 7.80 -33.63
N ASP A 105 1.43 7.88 -34.72
CA ASP A 105 2.72 8.53 -34.74
C ASP A 105 2.54 10.04 -34.55
N GLY A 106 2.78 10.53 -33.34
CA GLY A 106 2.94 11.95 -33.06
C GLY A 106 2.07 12.48 -31.93
N ASP A 107 2.73 12.93 -30.87
CA ASP A 107 2.36 14.02 -29.95
C ASP A 107 0.99 14.03 -29.24
N ASP A 108 0.09 13.06 -29.46
CA ASP A 108 -1.22 12.97 -28.79
C ASP A 108 -1.16 12.28 -27.41
N TRP A 109 -0.07 12.50 -26.67
CA TRP A 109 -0.08 12.29 -25.22
C TRP A 109 -0.77 13.50 -24.59
N PRO A 110 -1.78 13.33 -23.70
CA PRO A 110 -2.47 14.47 -23.11
C PRO A 110 -1.55 15.10 -22.04
N LEU A 111 -0.60 15.90 -22.49
CA LEU A 111 0.07 16.93 -21.71
C LEU A 111 -0.54 18.27 -22.09
N ILE A 112 -1.83 18.44 -21.78
CA ILE A 112 -2.50 19.76 -21.71
C ILE A 112 -3.24 19.83 -20.39
#